data_AF-A0A1V9FDT5-F1
#
_entry.id   AF-A0A1V9FDT5-F1
#
_cell.length_a   1.000
_cell.length_b   1.000
_cell.length_c   1.000
_cell.angle_alpha   90.00
_cell.angle_beta   90.00
_cell.angle_gamma   90.00
#
_symmetry.space_group_name_H-M   'P 1'
#
loop_
_entity.id
_entity.type
_entity.pdbx_description
1 polymer ?
#
loop_
_entity_poly.entity_id
_entity_poly.type
_entity_poly.pdbx_seq_one_letter_code
_entity_poly.pdbx_strand_id
1 'polypeptide(L)'
;MYYSRYKRLFPGDVLVCIEELNIQDNTVLFDFIDSNEYTTFTDLINRAFDLTKPSMVLLNNYQGRPIQENTIYSIKPETIQSWSEQVNNSEDLNSFLIGYIIDVSNAGSEIFDSSVSLNDFLDWRLNYYMNGYGDSSAIPFHRKGKLSVTVRDVGQGNWNEINFNDETKVVYDAGAPMNASKPAVLNIIGNRNVLYKRAKPILILSHWDKDHYHSLLGMSNVDLQNNFSAFVCRDRVPNLTSRILFGRLNSSLGPSNTYSIPADVRRARGGATFFRNLNSLNNQIIIYNAQYHKNRNISGIALSVKSKKESIILSGDAHYEQVSRDILAHLNYRHRNNLVVPHHGGKAGTYVYKIPPLVRVKNAIISVGANRYGHPNTSYIGALHLAGFSIHQTNIAQNDITIYL
;
A
#
# COMPACT_ATOMS: atom_id res chain seq x y z
N MET A 1 15.56 20.69 0.89
CA MET A 1 15.02 22.05 0.61
C MET A 1 13.51 21.96 0.42
N TYR A 2 12.77 23.03 0.66
CA TYR A 2 11.33 23.11 0.37
C TYR A 2 11.05 23.12 -1.15
N TYR A 3 9.95 22.51 -1.60
CA TYR A 3 9.65 22.31 -3.02
C TYR A 3 9.64 23.62 -3.80
N SER A 4 8.90 24.63 -3.33
CA SER A 4 8.69 25.87 -4.08
C SER A 4 10.01 26.60 -4.30
N ARG A 5 10.84 26.60 -3.27
CA ARG A 5 12.20 27.15 -3.32
C ARG A 5 13.10 26.30 -4.22
N TYR A 6 12.99 24.98 -4.19
CA TYR A 6 13.81 24.08 -4.99
C TYR A 6 13.55 24.27 -6.47
N LYS A 7 12.30 24.14 -6.93
CA LYS A 7 11.96 24.31 -8.36
C LYS A 7 12.20 25.71 -8.89
N ARG A 8 12.23 26.75 -8.03
CA ARG A 8 12.67 28.09 -8.43
C ARG A 8 14.17 28.17 -8.73
N LEU A 9 14.99 27.43 -7.99
CA LEU A 9 16.44 27.41 -8.19
C LEU A 9 16.87 26.41 -9.27
N PHE A 10 16.16 25.28 -9.37
CA PHE A 10 16.47 24.17 -10.25
C PHE A 10 15.21 23.73 -11.01
N PRO A 11 14.71 24.56 -11.95
CA PRO A 11 13.45 24.28 -12.65
C PRO A 11 13.51 23.04 -13.56
N GLY A 12 14.69 22.71 -14.09
CA GLY A 12 14.91 21.56 -14.97
C GLY A 12 15.07 20.23 -14.25
N ASP A 13 15.43 20.23 -12.96
CA ASP A 13 15.56 19.00 -12.18
C ASP A 13 14.24 18.27 -12.09
N VAL A 14 14.30 16.95 -12.24
CA VAL A 14 13.14 16.06 -12.14
C VAL A 14 13.02 15.55 -10.72
N LEU A 15 11.83 15.70 -10.13
CA LEU A 15 11.55 15.25 -8.77
C LEU A 15 10.87 13.89 -8.75
N VAL A 16 11.46 12.95 -8.02
CA VAL A 16 11.00 11.56 -7.93
C VAL A 16 10.84 11.12 -6.48
N CYS A 17 9.86 10.26 -6.21
CA CYS A 17 9.64 9.59 -4.94
C CYS A 17 10.28 8.20 -4.99
N ILE A 18 11.13 7.87 -4.01
CA ILE A 18 11.71 6.54 -3.88
C ILE A 18 10.66 5.57 -3.33
N GLU A 19 10.25 4.61 -4.16
CA GLU A 19 9.25 3.58 -3.84
C GLU A 19 9.86 2.31 -3.28
N GLU A 20 11.12 2.02 -3.59
CA GLU A 20 11.87 0.91 -3.02
C GLU A 20 13.37 1.12 -3.15
N LEU A 21 14.13 0.78 -2.11
CA LEU A 21 15.58 0.61 -2.17
C LEU A 21 15.93 -0.81 -1.72
N ASN A 22 16.49 -1.60 -2.63
CA ASN A 22 17.02 -2.92 -2.30
C ASN A 22 18.55 -2.88 -2.35
N ILE A 23 19.16 -2.85 -1.17
CA ILE A 23 20.61 -2.77 -1.00
C ILE A 23 21.30 -4.08 -1.42
N GLN A 24 20.64 -5.23 -1.26
CA GLN A 24 21.25 -6.53 -1.59
C GLN A 24 21.39 -6.71 -3.11
N ASP A 25 20.37 -6.30 -3.86
CA ASP A 25 20.34 -6.41 -5.31
C ASP A 25 20.85 -5.14 -6.02
N ASN A 26 21.21 -4.10 -5.25
CA ASN A 26 21.58 -2.79 -5.76
C ASN A 26 20.53 -2.22 -6.72
N THR A 27 19.25 -2.27 -6.34
CA THR A 27 18.16 -1.73 -7.15
C THR A 27 17.43 -0.59 -6.45
N VAL A 28 16.96 0.37 -7.26
CA VAL A 28 16.11 1.47 -6.80
C VAL A 28 14.89 1.54 -7.69
N LEU A 29 13.70 1.48 -7.10
CA LEU A 29 12.46 1.79 -7.78
C LEU A 29 12.02 3.19 -7.38
N PHE A 30 11.74 4.04 -8.36
CA PHE A 30 11.15 5.35 -8.11
C PHE A 30 9.97 5.60 -9.05
N ASP A 31 9.14 6.56 -8.64
CA ASP A 31 8.07 7.09 -9.47
C ASP A 31 8.05 8.62 -9.37
N PHE A 32 7.31 9.27 -10.25
CA PHE A 32 7.26 10.72 -10.34
C PHE A 32 6.25 11.29 -9.35
N ILE A 33 6.52 12.49 -8.82
CA ILE A 33 5.57 13.14 -7.90
C ILE A 33 4.29 13.58 -8.64
N ASP A 34 4.38 13.96 -9.92
CA ASP A 34 3.25 14.27 -10.77
C ASP A 34 3.55 14.09 -12.28
N SER A 35 2.56 14.39 -13.11
CA SER A 35 2.65 14.26 -14.57
C SER A 35 3.63 15.24 -15.20
N ASN A 36 3.89 16.41 -14.60
CA ASN A 36 4.83 17.38 -15.16
C ASN A 36 6.27 16.88 -15.02
N GLU A 37 6.59 16.30 -13.86
CA GLU A 37 7.89 15.66 -13.64
C GLU A 37 8.08 14.45 -14.58
N TYR A 38 7.03 13.65 -14.79
CA TYR A 38 7.07 12.56 -15.76
C TYR A 38 7.23 13.04 -17.20
N THR A 39 6.51 14.09 -17.62
CA THR A 39 6.68 14.71 -18.95
C THR A 39 8.11 15.19 -19.14
N THR A 40 8.66 15.90 -18.15
CA THR A 40 10.05 16.37 -18.20
C THR A 40 11.02 15.20 -18.35
N PHE A 41 10.83 14.11 -17.61
CA PHE A 41 11.61 12.89 -17.77
C PHE A 41 11.50 12.31 -19.18
N THR A 42 10.29 12.09 -19.70
CA THR A 42 10.08 11.50 -21.04
C THR A 42 10.69 12.36 -22.14
N ASP A 43 10.60 13.70 -22.02
CA ASP A 43 11.21 14.62 -22.97
C ASP A 43 12.75 14.49 -22.96
N LEU A 44 13.36 14.40 -21.78
CA LEU A 44 14.82 14.27 -21.63
C LEU A 44 15.38 12.95 -22.20
N ILE A 45 14.58 11.88 -22.25
CA ILE A 45 14.94 10.60 -22.87
C ILE A 45 14.41 10.44 -24.30
N ASN A 46 13.86 11.50 -24.91
CA ASN A 46 13.27 11.49 -26.25
C ASN A 46 12.17 10.42 -26.42
N ARG A 47 11.22 10.39 -25.48
CA ARG A 47 10.05 9.51 -25.49
C ARG A 47 8.76 10.29 -25.49
N ALA A 48 7.75 9.73 -26.17
CA ALA A 48 6.41 10.29 -26.14
C ALA A 48 5.79 10.08 -24.76
N PHE A 49 5.17 11.13 -24.23
CA PHE A 49 4.39 11.05 -23.02
C PHE A 49 3.18 10.12 -23.21
N ASP A 50 3.04 9.11 -22.35
CA ASP A 50 1.95 8.15 -22.36
C ASP A 50 1.63 7.67 -20.93
N LEU A 51 0.46 8.06 -20.41
CA LEU A 51 -0.04 7.61 -19.10
C LEU A 51 -0.86 6.33 -19.16
N THR A 52 -1.03 5.73 -20.35
CA THR A 52 -1.62 4.38 -20.48
C THR A 52 -0.60 3.29 -20.17
N LYS A 53 0.69 3.64 -20.21
CA LYS A 53 1.81 2.80 -19.77
C LYS A 53 2.16 3.06 -18.29
N PRO A 54 2.78 2.09 -17.60
CA PRO A 54 3.28 2.30 -16.25
C PRO A 54 4.37 3.39 -16.21
N SER A 55 4.45 4.14 -15.11
CA SER A 55 5.40 5.26 -14.98
C SER A 55 6.63 4.96 -14.14
N MET A 56 6.65 3.88 -13.32
CA MET A 56 7.78 3.65 -12.43
C MET A 56 9.06 3.30 -13.21
N VAL A 57 10.19 3.72 -12.68
CA VAL A 57 11.52 3.45 -13.24
C VAL A 57 12.30 2.59 -12.26
N LEU A 58 12.77 1.45 -12.74
CA LEU A 58 13.66 0.55 -12.00
C LEU A 58 15.11 0.80 -12.42
N LEU A 59 15.93 1.28 -11.49
CA LEU A 59 17.38 1.35 -11.65
C LEU A 59 18.01 0.03 -11.17
N ASN A 60 18.84 -0.58 -12.01
CA ASN A 60 19.67 -1.72 -11.66
C ASN A 60 21.12 -1.28 -11.46
N ASN A 61 21.86 -1.98 -10.59
CA ASN A 61 23.27 -1.71 -10.28
C ASN A 61 23.51 -0.31 -9.67
N TYR A 62 22.58 0.19 -8.86
CA TYR A 62 22.72 1.45 -8.15
C TYR A 62 23.84 1.36 -7.09
N GLN A 63 24.89 2.15 -7.26
CA GLN A 63 26.03 2.27 -6.33
C GLN A 63 26.18 3.70 -5.76
N GLY A 64 25.14 4.53 -5.88
CA GLY A 64 25.17 5.90 -5.39
C GLY A 64 25.08 5.98 -3.87
N ARG A 65 24.97 7.21 -3.36
CA ARG A 65 24.85 7.45 -1.91
C ARG A 65 23.62 6.76 -1.28
N PRO A 66 23.62 6.59 0.06
CA PRO A 66 22.42 6.15 0.75
C PRO A 66 21.23 7.09 0.52
N ILE A 67 20.11 6.53 0.09
CA ILE A 67 18.81 7.21 -0.05
C ILE A 67 17.78 6.57 0.87
N GLN A 68 16.63 7.23 1.02
CA GLN A 68 15.54 6.76 1.88
C GLN A 68 14.25 6.58 1.07
N GLU A 69 13.58 5.43 1.24
CA GLU A 69 12.21 5.20 0.74
C GLU A 69 11.23 6.24 1.29
N ASN A 70 10.14 6.49 0.56
CA ASN A 70 9.15 7.53 0.92
C ASN A 70 9.72 8.96 0.96
N THR A 71 10.87 9.19 0.34
CA THR A 71 11.53 10.50 0.28
C THR A 71 11.66 10.94 -1.15
N ILE A 72 11.50 12.25 -1.37
CA ILE A 72 11.61 12.85 -2.70
C ILE A 72 13.03 13.33 -2.91
N TYR A 73 13.60 12.98 -4.05
CA TYR A 73 14.92 13.41 -4.49
C TYR A 73 14.82 14.07 -5.86
N SER A 74 15.73 14.99 -6.12
CA SER A 74 15.97 15.52 -7.45
C SER A 74 16.94 14.65 -8.24
N ILE A 75 16.73 14.60 -9.55
CA ILE A 75 17.66 14.06 -10.54
C ILE A 75 17.92 15.17 -11.56
N LYS A 76 19.20 15.38 -11.88
CA LYS A 76 19.61 16.43 -12.82
C LYS A 76 19.28 16.04 -14.27
N PRO A 77 18.96 17.02 -15.15
CA PRO A 77 18.69 16.74 -16.56
C PRO A 77 19.79 15.96 -17.27
N GLU A 78 21.06 16.31 -17.01
CA GLU A 78 22.20 15.68 -17.69
C GLU A 78 22.32 14.20 -17.31
N THR A 79 21.99 13.85 -16.07
CA THR A 79 21.92 12.46 -15.60
C THR A 79 20.85 11.69 -16.36
N ILE A 80 19.64 12.23 -16.49
CA ILE A 80 18.53 11.56 -17.20
C ILE A 80 18.84 11.42 -18.69
N GLN A 81 19.39 12.47 -19.33
CA GLN A 81 19.75 12.44 -20.75
C GLN A 81 20.79 11.35 -21.04
N SER A 82 21.71 11.08 -20.11
CA SER A 82 22.70 10.01 -20.25
C SER A 82 22.06 8.61 -20.34
N TRP A 83 20.81 8.44 -19.90
CA TRP A 83 20.09 7.17 -19.96
C TRP A 83 19.35 6.93 -21.28
N SER A 84 19.25 7.92 -22.15
CA SER A 84 18.44 7.85 -23.37
C SER A 84 18.75 6.63 -24.26
N GLU A 85 20.03 6.29 -24.43
CA GLU A 85 20.45 5.09 -25.16
C GLU A 85 20.05 3.78 -24.47
N GLN A 86 20.14 3.72 -23.14
CA GLN A 86 19.81 2.54 -22.36
C GLN A 86 18.29 2.28 -22.36
N VAL A 87 17.50 3.35 -22.26
CA VAL A 87 16.03 3.31 -22.30
C VAL A 87 15.51 2.78 -23.65
N ASN A 88 16.26 2.95 -24.74
CA ASN A 88 15.86 2.40 -26.04
C ASN A 88 15.70 0.88 -26.06
N ASN A 89 16.33 0.16 -25.12
CA ASN A 89 16.34 -1.29 -25.09
C ASN A 89 15.56 -1.89 -23.91
N SER A 90 14.87 -1.08 -23.10
CA SER A 90 14.51 -1.49 -21.74
C SER A 90 13.10 -1.09 -21.26
N GLU A 91 12.19 -0.78 -22.18
CA GLU A 91 10.75 -0.69 -21.83
C GLU A 91 10.24 -2.07 -21.36
N ASP A 92 9.73 -2.14 -20.13
CA ASP A 92 9.11 -3.36 -19.61
C ASP A 92 7.63 -3.41 -20.01
N LEU A 93 7.37 -3.98 -21.18
CA LEU A 93 6.01 -4.17 -21.67
C LEU A 93 5.19 -5.17 -20.84
N ASN A 94 5.82 -5.90 -19.91
CA ASN A 94 5.22 -6.97 -19.13
C ASN A 94 5.03 -6.65 -17.64
N SER A 95 5.12 -5.38 -17.23
CA SER A 95 4.77 -4.93 -15.87
C SER A 95 3.57 -3.99 -15.85
N PHE A 96 2.78 -4.01 -14.77
CA PHE A 96 1.76 -2.98 -14.51
C PHE A 96 2.31 -1.78 -13.73
N LEU A 97 3.52 -1.89 -13.16
CA LEU A 97 4.17 -0.85 -12.36
C LEU A 97 5.34 -0.20 -13.10
N ILE A 98 6.22 -1.00 -13.68
CA ILE A 98 7.51 -0.57 -14.25
C ILE A 98 7.32 -0.25 -15.73
N GLY A 99 7.59 1.00 -16.11
CA GLY A 99 7.64 1.44 -17.50
C GLY A 99 9.03 1.33 -18.11
N TYR A 100 10.06 1.58 -17.28
CA TYR A 100 11.45 1.66 -17.72
C TYR A 100 12.38 0.92 -16.76
N ILE A 101 13.33 0.17 -17.32
CA ILE A 101 14.42 -0.46 -16.57
C ILE A 101 15.72 0.19 -17.03
N ILE A 102 16.57 0.68 -16.13
CA ILE A 102 17.80 1.38 -16.51
C ILE A 102 18.97 0.75 -15.77
N ASP A 103 20.00 0.31 -16.51
CA ASP A 103 21.24 -0.18 -15.92
C ASP A 103 22.19 1.00 -15.69
N VAL A 104 22.42 1.33 -14.43
CA VAL A 104 23.25 2.48 -14.04
C VAL A 104 24.67 2.10 -13.60
N SER A 105 25.15 0.91 -13.99
CA SER A 105 26.51 0.43 -13.70
C SER A 105 27.63 1.41 -14.12
N ASN A 106 27.42 2.17 -15.19
CA ASN A 106 28.38 3.16 -15.72
C ASN A 106 28.01 4.60 -15.38
N ALA A 107 27.11 4.86 -14.43
CA ALA A 107 26.75 6.21 -14.03
C ALA A 107 27.97 6.88 -13.37
N GLY A 108 28.70 7.71 -14.11
CA GLY A 108 29.89 8.43 -13.64
C GLY A 108 29.61 9.54 -12.62
N SER A 109 28.35 9.83 -12.31
CA SER A 109 27.90 10.86 -11.38
C SER A 109 26.82 10.35 -10.42
N GLU A 110 26.70 10.98 -9.25
CA GLU A 110 25.58 10.74 -8.33
C GLU A 110 24.23 10.99 -9.01
N ILE A 111 23.30 10.02 -8.88
CA ILE A 111 22.00 10.06 -9.56
C ILE A 111 21.01 10.93 -8.79
N PHE A 112 20.94 10.76 -7.47
CA PHE A 112 19.99 11.48 -6.63
C PHE A 112 20.70 12.63 -5.91
N ASP A 113 20.40 13.88 -6.26
CA ASP A 113 21.14 15.05 -5.76
C ASP A 113 20.63 15.54 -4.39
N SER A 114 19.49 16.22 -4.35
CA SER A 114 18.99 16.87 -3.15
C SER A 114 17.66 16.26 -2.70
N SER A 115 17.51 16.01 -1.39
CA SER A 115 16.20 15.65 -0.85
C SER A 115 15.28 16.88 -0.80
N VAL A 116 14.07 16.76 -1.34
CA VAL A 116 13.09 17.84 -1.43
C VAL A 116 11.91 17.54 -0.50
N SER A 117 11.51 18.54 0.29
CA SER A 117 10.39 18.46 1.22
C SER A 117 9.16 19.09 0.59
N LEU A 118 8.02 18.40 0.64
CA LEU A 118 6.72 18.94 0.23
C LEU A 118 5.96 19.65 1.36
N ASN A 119 6.61 19.97 2.49
CA ASN A 119 5.91 20.57 3.62
C ASN A 119 5.46 22.03 3.36
N ASP A 120 6.14 22.77 2.49
CA ASP A 120 5.76 24.12 2.04
C ASP A 120 4.81 24.10 0.83
N PHE A 121 4.55 22.91 0.30
CA PHE A 121 3.69 22.68 -0.85
C PHE A 121 2.18 22.79 -0.49
N LEU A 122 1.89 23.10 0.78
CA LEU A 122 0.57 23.26 1.38
C LEU A 122 0.01 24.68 1.26
N ASP A 123 -0.08 25.22 0.05
CA ASP A 123 -0.99 26.35 -0.19
C ASP A 123 -1.83 26.08 -1.44
N TRP A 124 -2.86 25.23 -1.25
CA TRP A 124 -4.12 25.06 -2.01
C TRP A 124 -4.10 24.79 -3.53
N ARG A 125 -2.98 24.93 -4.24
CA ARG A 125 -2.97 24.97 -5.71
C ARG A 125 -2.55 23.68 -6.41
N LEU A 126 -2.04 22.67 -5.72
CA LEU A 126 -1.59 21.42 -6.35
C LEU A 126 -2.13 20.15 -5.65
N ASN A 127 -2.87 19.38 -6.44
CA ASN A 127 -3.75 18.25 -6.14
C ASN A 127 -3.07 16.97 -5.58
N TYR A 128 -2.37 17.00 -4.43
CA TYR A 128 -1.84 15.75 -3.83
C TYR A 128 -2.79 15.13 -2.81
N TYR A 129 -3.70 15.95 -2.28
CA TYR A 129 -4.88 15.50 -1.56
C TYR A 129 -5.95 15.16 -2.57
N MET A 130 -6.25 13.88 -2.67
CA MET A 130 -7.30 13.38 -3.53
C MET A 130 -8.62 13.45 -2.78
N ASN A 131 -9.57 14.21 -3.32
CA ASN A 131 -10.87 14.41 -2.69
C ASN A 131 -11.87 13.38 -3.20
N GLY A 132 -12.47 12.66 -2.26
CA GLY A 132 -13.72 11.95 -2.41
C GLY A 132 -14.75 12.60 -1.48
N TYR A 133 -16.02 12.63 -1.89
CA TYR A 133 -17.08 13.32 -1.15
C TYR A 133 -17.93 12.38 -0.28
N GLY A 134 -17.56 11.11 -0.21
CA GLY A 134 -18.22 10.16 0.68
C GLY A 134 -17.98 10.50 2.16
N ASP A 135 -19.04 10.52 2.97
CA ASP A 135 -18.92 10.68 4.42
C ASP A 135 -18.39 9.39 5.06
N SER A 136 -17.16 9.44 5.58
CA SER A 136 -16.50 8.29 6.22
C SER A 136 -17.28 7.71 7.43
N SER A 137 -18.16 8.50 8.05
CA SER A 137 -19.03 8.02 9.14
C SER A 137 -20.21 7.17 8.64
N ALA A 138 -20.54 7.28 7.34
CA ALA A 138 -21.67 6.63 6.68
C ALA A 138 -21.26 5.43 5.80
N ILE A 139 -20.02 4.94 5.89
CA ILE A 139 -19.57 3.79 5.08
C ILE A 139 -20.45 2.56 5.40
N PRO A 140 -21.07 1.90 4.39
CA PRO A 140 -22.16 0.96 4.62
C PRO A 140 -21.69 -0.45 5.02
N PHE A 141 -21.41 -0.65 6.31
CA PHE A 141 -20.95 -1.94 6.85
C PHE A 141 -22.05 -2.87 7.40
N HIS A 142 -23.33 -2.50 7.32
CA HIS A 142 -24.41 -3.27 7.95
C HIS A 142 -24.71 -4.58 7.25
N ARG A 143 -24.20 -5.71 7.77
CA ARG A 143 -24.57 -7.06 7.31
C ARG A 143 -24.62 -8.04 8.46
N LYS A 144 -25.54 -9.00 8.39
CA LYS A 144 -25.73 -10.11 9.34
C LYS A 144 -25.48 -11.42 8.62
N GLY A 145 -24.94 -12.42 9.32
CA GLY A 145 -24.74 -13.74 8.73
C GLY A 145 -23.50 -14.45 9.25
N LYS A 146 -23.18 -15.57 8.62
CA LYS A 146 -21.93 -16.29 8.82
C LYS A 146 -20.77 -15.41 8.35
N LEU A 147 -19.86 -15.10 9.26
CA LEU A 147 -18.75 -14.19 9.03
C LEU A 147 -17.46 -14.99 8.82
N SER A 148 -16.73 -14.68 7.76
CA SER A 148 -15.39 -15.20 7.57
C SER A 148 -14.47 -14.14 6.97
N VAL A 149 -13.17 -14.34 7.14
CA VAL A 149 -12.14 -13.54 6.51
C VAL A 149 -11.20 -14.46 5.76
N THR A 150 -10.98 -14.18 4.49
CA THR A 150 -10.05 -14.90 3.63
C THR A 150 -8.82 -14.05 3.39
N VAL A 151 -7.65 -14.55 3.77
CA VAL A 151 -6.34 -13.99 3.42
C VAL A 151 -5.91 -14.68 2.14
N ARG A 152 -5.83 -13.92 1.04
CA ARG A 152 -5.55 -14.51 -0.27
C ARG A 152 -4.07 -14.83 -0.43
N ASP A 153 -3.77 -15.92 -1.12
CA ASP A 153 -2.40 -16.18 -1.57
C ASP A 153 -2.10 -15.35 -2.82
N VAL A 154 -1.51 -14.18 -2.60
CA VAL A 154 -1.11 -13.25 -3.66
C VAL A 154 0.40 -13.14 -3.80
N GLY A 155 1.16 -14.01 -3.12
CA GLY A 155 2.60 -13.86 -2.98
C GLY A 155 2.99 -12.72 -2.04
N GLN A 156 4.02 -11.94 -2.40
CA GLN A 156 4.46 -10.77 -1.62
C GLN A 156 3.52 -9.59 -1.87
N GLY A 157 2.48 -9.48 -1.06
CA GLY A 157 1.51 -8.40 -1.06
C GLY A 157 0.33 -8.68 -0.13
N ASN A 158 -0.61 -7.74 -0.03
CA ASN A 158 -1.76 -7.86 0.86
C ASN A 158 -3.08 -7.88 0.08
N TRP A 159 -3.94 -8.86 0.34
CA TRP A 159 -5.31 -8.90 -0.17
C TRP A 159 -6.17 -9.75 0.76
N ASN A 160 -7.13 -9.12 1.44
CA ASN A 160 -8.02 -9.78 2.38
C ASN A 160 -9.49 -9.56 2.01
N GLU A 161 -10.32 -10.60 2.15
CA GLU A 161 -11.74 -10.57 1.81
C GLU A 161 -12.57 -10.83 3.05
N ILE A 162 -13.46 -9.90 3.42
CA ILE A 162 -14.41 -10.09 4.51
C ILE A 162 -15.73 -10.53 3.90
N ASN A 163 -16.15 -11.75 4.26
CA ASN A 163 -17.29 -12.43 3.67
C ASN A 163 -18.46 -12.53 4.66
N PHE A 164 -19.67 -12.31 4.14
CA PHE A 164 -20.92 -12.57 4.85
C PHE A 164 -21.74 -13.56 4.06
N ASN A 165 -22.10 -14.70 4.66
CA ASN A 165 -22.84 -15.79 4.00
C ASN A 165 -22.16 -16.21 2.68
N ASP A 166 -20.85 -16.41 2.73
CA ASP A 166 -19.99 -16.84 1.61
C ASP A 166 -19.94 -15.85 0.42
N GLU A 167 -20.33 -14.59 0.66
CA GLU A 167 -20.25 -13.52 -0.33
C GLU A 167 -19.29 -12.41 0.15
N THR A 168 -18.34 -11.99 -0.70
CA THR A 168 -17.35 -10.97 -0.36
C THR A 168 -17.96 -9.58 -0.31
N LYS A 169 -17.92 -8.93 0.85
CA LYS A 169 -18.57 -7.63 1.07
C LYS A 169 -17.60 -6.49 1.31
N VAL A 170 -16.40 -6.81 1.76
CA VAL A 170 -15.30 -5.86 1.86
C VAL A 170 -14.05 -6.53 1.32
N VAL A 171 -13.31 -5.80 0.51
CA VAL A 171 -11.97 -6.15 0.04
C VAL A 171 -11.03 -5.16 0.70
N TYR A 172 -10.08 -5.67 1.48
CA TYR A 172 -9.07 -4.88 2.16
C TYR A 172 -7.71 -5.16 1.51
N ASP A 173 -7.24 -4.16 0.77
CA ASP A 173 -6.16 -4.23 -0.22
C ASP A 173 -6.43 -5.20 -1.38
N ALA A 174 -5.69 -5.02 -2.46
CA ALA A 174 -5.68 -5.88 -3.64
C ALA A 174 -4.27 -5.88 -4.24
N GLY A 175 -3.35 -6.43 -3.46
CA GLY A 175 -1.92 -6.48 -3.72
C GLY A 175 -1.47 -7.55 -4.70
N ALA A 176 -0.22 -7.42 -5.12
CA ALA A 176 0.57 -8.42 -5.85
C ALA A 176 2.07 -8.04 -5.76
N PRO A 177 3.01 -8.98 -6.00
CA PRO A 177 4.45 -8.70 -5.93
C PRO A 177 4.85 -7.60 -6.91
N MET A 178 5.76 -6.71 -6.53
CA MET A 178 6.21 -5.60 -7.37
C MET A 178 6.74 -6.06 -8.74
N ASN A 179 7.48 -7.17 -8.77
CA ASN A 179 8.07 -7.74 -9.97
C ASN A 179 7.15 -8.75 -10.69
N ALA A 180 5.88 -8.86 -10.30
CA ALA A 180 4.94 -9.76 -10.97
C ALA A 180 4.68 -9.28 -12.39
N SER A 181 4.76 -10.22 -13.34
CA SER A 181 4.40 -9.96 -14.73
C SER A 181 2.91 -9.69 -14.89
N LYS A 182 2.49 -9.03 -15.98
CA LYS A 182 1.07 -8.81 -16.28
C LYS A 182 0.24 -10.11 -16.21
N PRO A 183 0.65 -11.24 -16.82
CA PRO A 183 -0.06 -12.51 -16.67
C PRO A 183 -0.14 -13.00 -15.22
N ALA A 184 0.92 -12.83 -14.43
CA ALA A 184 0.91 -13.23 -13.02
C ALA A 184 -0.08 -12.40 -12.21
N VAL A 185 -0.13 -11.09 -12.41
CA VAL A 185 -1.12 -10.19 -11.77
C VAL A 185 -2.55 -10.55 -12.20
N LEU A 186 -2.78 -10.80 -13.49
CA LEU A 186 -4.08 -11.24 -13.98
C LEU A 186 -4.50 -12.60 -13.39
N ASN A 187 -3.56 -13.52 -13.17
CA ASN A 187 -3.82 -14.78 -12.49
C ASN A 187 -4.16 -14.58 -11.00
N ILE A 188 -3.50 -13.64 -10.32
CA ILE A 188 -3.83 -13.25 -8.94
C ILE A 188 -5.25 -12.67 -8.86
N ILE A 189 -5.65 -11.82 -9.82
CA ILE A 189 -7.03 -11.34 -9.93
C ILE A 189 -7.99 -12.53 -10.14
N GLY A 190 -7.62 -13.47 -11.02
CA GLY A 190 -8.31 -14.72 -11.23
C GLY A 190 -9.80 -14.53 -11.50
N ASN A 191 -10.64 -15.29 -10.80
CA ASN A 191 -12.10 -15.21 -10.95
C ASN A 191 -12.77 -14.06 -10.18
N ARG A 192 -12.00 -13.16 -9.53
CA ARG A 192 -12.60 -12.11 -8.70
C ARG A 192 -13.41 -11.08 -9.49
N ASN A 193 -13.11 -10.85 -10.77
CA ASN A 193 -13.98 -10.04 -11.64
C ASN A 193 -15.39 -10.64 -11.80
N VAL A 194 -15.55 -11.96 -11.67
CA VAL A 194 -16.87 -12.61 -11.71
C VAL A 194 -17.55 -12.53 -10.34
N LEU A 195 -16.82 -12.85 -9.27
CA LEU A 195 -17.37 -12.88 -7.91
C LEU A 195 -17.76 -11.48 -7.42
N TYR A 196 -16.89 -10.49 -7.64
CA TYR A 196 -17.10 -9.12 -7.19
C TYR A 196 -18.16 -8.40 -8.01
N LYS A 197 -18.27 -8.69 -9.32
CA LYS A 197 -19.35 -8.13 -10.14
C LYS A 197 -20.74 -8.41 -9.56
N ARG A 198 -20.93 -9.60 -8.99
CA ARG A 198 -22.17 -9.96 -8.29
C ARG A 198 -22.25 -9.31 -6.91
N ALA A 199 -21.16 -9.38 -6.13
CA ALA A 199 -21.19 -9.05 -4.72
C ALA A 199 -21.05 -7.55 -4.39
N LYS A 200 -20.45 -6.80 -5.31
CA LYS A 200 -20.16 -5.37 -5.24
C LYS A 200 -19.51 -4.97 -3.91
N PRO A 201 -18.39 -5.59 -3.48
CA PRO A 201 -17.74 -5.22 -2.22
C PRO A 201 -17.31 -3.75 -2.17
N ILE A 202 -17.14 -3.27 -0.95
CA ILE A 202 -16.42 -2.01 -0.69
C ILE A 202 -14.92 -2.33 -0.75
N LEU A 203 -14.17 -1.58 -1.56
CA LEU A 203 -12.71 -1.64 -1.57
C LEU A 203 -12.15 -0.69 -0.52
N ILE A 204 -11.28 -1.18 0.36
CA ILE A 204 -10.57 -0.37 1.35
C ILE A 204 -9.08 -0.58 1.13
N LEU A 205 -8.35 0.48 0.81
CA LEU A 205 -6.90 0.46 0.70
C LEU A 205 -6.28 0.93 2.01
N SER A 206 -5.42 0.11 2.59
CA SER A 206 -4.69 0.38 3.83
C SER A 206 -3.75 1.57 3.68
N HIS A 207 -2.92 1.55 2.65
CA HIS A 207 -2.00 2.63 2.28
C HIS A 207 -1.51 2.48 0.84
N TRP A 208 -0.83 3.51 0.33
CA TRP A 208 -0.40 3.60 -1.07
C TRP A 208 0.98 2.98 -1.33
N ASP A 209 1.21 1.77 -0.80
CA ASP A 209 2.37 0.96 -1.20
C ASP A 209 1.96 -0.02 -2.30
N LYS A 210 2.85 -0.20 -3.27
CA LYS A 210 2.59 -0.90 -4.52
C LYS A 210 2.05 -2.31 -4.31
N ASP A 211 2.59 -3.05 -3.36
CA ASP A 211 2.19 -4.42 -3.01
C ASP A 211 0.84 -4.51 -2.26
N HIS A 212 0.17 -3.38 -2.03
CA HIS A 212 -1.21 -3.31 -1.50
C HIS A 212 -2.25 -2.98 -2.59
N TYR A 213 -1.84 -2.43 -3.73
CA TYR A 213 -2.77 -2.03 -4.80
C TYR A 213 -2.44 -2.59 -6.19
N HIS A 214 -1.31 -3.28 -6.38
CA HIS A 214 -0.79 -3.67 -7.70
C HIS A 214 -1.84 -4.41 -8.56
N SER A 215 -2.65 -5.31 -7.99
CA SER A 215 -3.68 -6.02 -8.76
C SER A 215 -4.79 -5.11 -9.30
N LEU A 216 -5.04 -3.95 -8.68
CA LEU A 216 -6.02 -2.99 -9.19
C LEU A 216 -5.57 -2.33 -10.50
N LEU A 217 -4.26 -2.22 -10.73
CA LEU A 217 -3.73 -1.69 -12.00
C LEU A 217 -4.08 -2.60 -13.18
N GLY A 218 -4.13 -3.91 -12.94
CA GLY A 218 -4.49 -4.93 -13.94
C GLY A 218 -5.99 -5.09 -14.21
N MET A 219 -6.86 -4.49 -13.39
CA MET A 219 -8.31 -4.42 -13.64
C MET A 219 -8.61 -3.31 -14.64
N SER A 220 -9.48 -3.51 -15.64
CA SER A 220 -9.90 -2.43 -16.53
C SER A 220 -10.82 -1.42 -15.80
N ASN A 221 -11.05 -0.22 -16.37
CA ASN A 221 -12.00 0.73 -15.76
C ASN A 221 -13.43 0.15 -15.67
N VAL A 222 -13.80 -0.72 -16.61
CA VAL A 222 -15.06 -1.47 -16.61
C VAL A 222 -15.09 -2.49 -15.48
N ASP A 223 -13.97 -3.19 -15.23
CA ASP A 223 -13.86 -4.11 -14.09
C ASP A 223 -13.95 -3.35 -12.76
N LEU A 224 -13.24 -2.23 -12.62
CA LEU A 224 -13.30 -1.39 -11.40
C LEU A 224 -14.73 -0.92 -11.10
N GLN A 225 -15.43 -0.40 -12.12
CA GLN A 225 -16.84 0.01 -12.03
C GLN A 225 -17.77 -1.17 -11.71
N ASN A 226 -17.51 -2.32 -12.32
CA ASN A 226 -18.35 -3.50 -12.16
C ASN A 226 -18.10 -4.25 -10.86
N ASN A 227 -16.90 -4.21 -10.30
CA ASN A 227 -16.52 -5.01 -9.14
C ASN A 227 -16.84 -4.32 -7.82
N PHE A 228 -16.71 -3.00 -7.72
CA PHE A 228 -16.79 -2.31 -6.42
C PHE A 228 -18.01 -1.40 -6.33
N SER A 229 -18.54 -1.23 -5.11
CA SER A 229 -19.61 -0.26 -4.82
C SER A 229 -19.07 1.06 -4.26
N ALA A 230 -17.92 1.02 -3.60
CA ALA A 230 -17.27 2.16 -2.97
C ALA A 230 -15.77 1.92 -2.83
N PHE A 231 -15.00 3.00 -2.73
CA PHE A 231 -13.57 2.97 -2.49
C PHE A 231 -13.20 3.85 -1.31
N VAL A 232 -12.50 3.28 -0.33
CA VAL A 232 -12.02 3.96 0.86
C VAL A 232 -10.48 3.94 0.85
N CYS A 233 -9.84 5.09 1.00
CA CYS A 233 -8.38 5.18 0.97
C CYS A 233 -7.86 6.38 1.76
N ARG A 234 -6.53 6.49 1.86
CA ARG A 234 -5.86 7.70 2.33
C ARG A 234 -5.91 8.78 1.26
N ASP A 235 -6.23 10.01 1.66
CA ASP A 235 -6.32 11.17 0.76
C ASP A 235 -4.96 11.58 0.18
N ARG A 236 -3.88 11.37 0.92
CA ARG A 236 -2.52 11.71 0.48
C ARG A 236 -1.96 10.61 -0.41
N VAL A 237 -1.91 10.88 -1.71
CA VAL A 237 -1.38 9.97 -2.72
C VAL A 237 0.09 10.32 -3.02
N PRO A 238 1.04 9.36 -2.97
CA PRO A 238 2.46 9.66 -2.93
C PRO A 238 3.11 9.94 -4.28
N ASN A 239 2.61 9.32 -5.36
CA ASN A 239 3.28 9.29 -6.66
C ASN A 239 2.28 9.21 -7.83
N LEU A 240 2.79 9.36 -9.05
CA LEU A 240 2.01 9.40 -10.28
C LEU A 240 1.19 8.13 -10.50
N THR A 241 1.77 6.93 -10.31
CA THR A 241 1.06 5.65 -10.48
C THR A 241 -0.17 5.59 -9.58
N SER A 242 -0.01 5.95 -8.31
CA SER A 242 -1.09 5.95 -7.34
C SER A 242 -2.14 7.02 -7.67
N ARG A 243 -1.75 8.18 -8.22
CA ARG A 243 -2.67 9.25 -8.63
C ARG A 243 -3.50 8.84 -9.85
N ILE A 244 -2.89 8.15 -10.81
CA ILE A 244 -3.59 7.56 -11.96
C ILE A 244 -4.60 6.53 -11.47
N LEU A 245 -4.19 5.61 -10.59
CA LEU A 245 -5.09 4.61 -10.03
C LEU A 245 -6.26 5.23 -9.24
N PHE A 246 -5.99 6.24 -8.40
CA PHE A 246 -7.05 6.99 -7.72
C PHE A 246 -8.03 7.60 -8.74
N GLY A 247 -7.51 8.28 -9.78
CA GLY A 247 -8.34 8.91 -10.81
C GLY A 247 -9.23 7.90 -11.54
N ARG A 248 -8.70 6.71 -11.84
CA ARG A 248 -9.47 5.60 -12.44
C ARG A 248 -10.58 5.11 -11.51
N LEU A 249 -10.27 4.82 -10.24
CA LEU A 249 -11.24 4.37 -9.24
C LEU A 249 -12.34 5.42 -9.00
N ASN A 250 -11.95 6.68 -8.79
CA ASN A 250 -12.87 7.78 -8.55
C ASN A 250 -13.79 8.05 -9.75
N SER A 251 -13.26 7.91 -10.98
CA SER A 251 -14.07 8.04 -12.21
C SER A 251 -15.00 6.85 -12.42
N SER A 252 -14.55 5.63 -12.11
CA SER A 252 -15.35 4.41 -12.24
C SER A 252 -16.49 4.31 -11.21
N LEU A 253 -16.25 4.75 -9.98
CA LEU A 253 -17.19 4.61 -8.86
C LEU A 253 -18.01 5.88 -8.59
N GLY A 254 -17.48 7.03 -8.99
CA GLY A 254 -18.03 8.34 -8.72
C GLY A 254 -17.48 8.96 -7.41
N PRO A 255 -17.32 10.29 -7.36
CA PRO A 255 -16.82 10.99 -6.16
C PRO A 255 -17.61 10.75 -4.88
N SER A 256 -18.93 10.55 -4.98
CA SER A 256 -19.79 10.30 -3.82
C SER A 256 -19.61 8.90 -3.22
N ASN A 257 -19.03 7.96 -3.97
CA ASN A 257 -18.70 6.60 -3.53
C ASN A 257 -17.21 6.43 -3.25
N THR A 258 -16.44 7.53 -3.29
CA THR A 258 -15.02 7.56 -2.96
C THR A 258 -14.86 8.30 -1.64
N TYR A 259 -14.20 7.66 -0.67
CA TYR A 259 -14.05 8.12 0.70
C TYR A 259 -12.56 8.31 0.97
N SER A 260 -12.07 9.53 0.75
CA SER A 260 -10.67 9.88 1.00
C SER A 260 -10.50 10.34 2.45
N ILE A 261 -9.79 9.55 3.24
CA ILE A 261 -9.68 9.73 4.69
C ILE A 261 -8.38 10.48 5.02
N PRO A 262 -8.46 11.72 5.52
CA PRO A 262 -7.29 12.46 5.97
C PRO A 262 -6.64 11.79 7.18
N ALA A 263 -5.34 12.01 7.30
CA ALA A 263 -4.58 11.57 8.46
C ALA A 263 -5.14 12.16 9.74
N ASP A 264 -5.24 11.33 10.78
CA ASP A 264 -5.64 11.85 12.08
C ASP A 264 -4.59 12.86 12.57
N VAL A 265 -5.06 13.91 13.25
CA VAL A 265 -4.22 15.05 13.58
C VAL A 265 -3.20 14.65 14.65
N ARG A 266 -1.93 14.91 14.35
CA ARG A 266 -0.84 14.68 15.29
C ARG A 266 -0.59 15.93 16.14
N ARG A 267 -0.70 15.80 17.47
CA ARG A 267 -0.48 16.92 18.41
C ARG A 267 1.01 17.18 18.74
N ALA A 268 1.86 16.15 18.65
CA ALA A 268 3.29 16.23 18.96
C ALA A 268 4.14 16.02 17.70
N ARG A 269 5.27 16.74 17.58
CA ARG A 269 6.20 16.58 16.44
C ARG A 269 7.01 15.27 16.45
N GLY A 270 7.08 14.59 17.60
CA GLY A 270 7.82 13.34 17.80
C GLY A 270 7.03 12.30 18.61
N GLY A 271 7.58 11.10 18.78
CA GLY A 271 6.95 9.99 19.52
C GLY A 271 6.15 9.01 18.66
N ALA A 272 5.36 8.16 19.33
CA ALA A 272 4.54 7.14 18.68
C ALA A 272 3.46 7.72 17.77
N THR A 273 3.13 6.98 16.71
CA THR A 273 1.99 7.25 15.83
C THR A 273 0.81 6.41 16.31
N PHE A 274 -0.38 6.99 16.43
CA PHE A 274 -1.56 6.33 17.01
C PHE A 274 -2.64 6.06 15.96
N PHE A 275 -3.44 5.02 16.19
CA PHE A 275 -4.72 4.81 15.52
C PHE A 275 -5.89 5.41 16.32
N ARG A 276 -6.92 5.86 15.59
CA ARG A 276 -8.23 6.19 16.12
C ARG A 276 -9.32 5.47 15.34
N ASN A 277 -10.33 4.92 16.02
CA ASN A 277 -11.48 4.32 15.33
C ASN A 277 -12.34 5.41 14.67
N LEU A 278 -12.75 5.19 13.41
CA LEU A 278 -13.61 6.10 12.67
C LEU A 278 -15.10 5.86 12.91
N ASN A 279 -15.47 4.59 13.12
CA ASN A 279 -16.84 4.17 13.35
C ASN A 279 -17.02 3.60 14.76
N SER A 280 -18.27 3.30 15.12
CA SER A 280 -18.63 2.81 16.45
C SER A 280 -17.88 1.51 16.81
N LEU A 281 -17.34 1.44 18.03
CA LEU A 281 -16.72 0.23 18.57
C LEU A 281 -17.71 -0.92 18.76
N ASN A 282 -19.03 -0.68 18.66
CA ASN A 282 -20.03 -1.75 18.71
C ASN A 282 -20.24 -2.44 17.36
N ASN A 283 -19.65 -1.92 16.28
CA ASN A 283 -19.76 -2.51 14.96
C ASN A 283 -18.97 -3.83 14.85
N GLN A 284 -19.41 -4.71 13.95
CA GLN A 284 -18.68 -5.94 13.62
C GLN A 284 -17.38 -5.67 12.86
N ILE A 285 -17.34 -4.61 12.04
CA ILE A 285 -16.13 -4.14 11.35
C ILE A 285 -15.82 -2.75 11.89
N ILE A 286 -14.62 -2.57 12.43
CA ILE A 286 -14.12 -1.30 12.95
C ILE A 286 -12.98 -0.83 12.04
N ILE A 287 -13.06 0.42 11.58
CA ILE A 287 -11.98 1.06 10.83
C ILE A 287 -11.12 1.89 11.79
N TYR A 288 -9.82 1.73 11.69
CA TYR A 288 -8.82 2.49 12.42
C TYR A 288 -8.03 3.37 11.46
N ASN A 289 -8.01 4.67 11.71
CA ASN A 289 -7.27 5.66 10.95
C ASN A 289 -6.02 6.07 11.72
N ALA A 290 -4.84 5.92 11.13
CA ALA A 290 -3.60 6.36 11.76
C ALA A 290 -3.39 7.86 11.62
N GLN A 291 -2.68 8.40 12.61
CA GLN A 291 -2.10 9.73 12.54
C GLN A 291 -1.09 9.86 11.40
N TYR A 292 -0.86 11.10 10.98
CA TYR A 292 0.13 11.40 9.95
C TYR A 292 1.54 10.96 10.35
N HIS A 293 2.23 10.29 9.42
CA HIS A 293 3.64 10.00 9.49
C HIS A 293 4.25 9.93 8.08
N LYS A 294 5.57 10.16 7.95
CA LYS A 294 6.26 10.07 6.64
C LYS A 294 6.37 8.64 6.10
N ASN A 295 6.59 7.68 7.01
CA ASN A 295 6.57 6.26 6.71
C ASN A 295 5.11 5.81 6.55
N ARG A 296 4.75 5.38 5.34
CA ARG A 296 3.37 5.01 4.96
C ARG A 296 2.87 3.79 5.76
N ASN A 297 3.76 2.85 6.07
CA ASN A 297 3.48 1.63 6.85
C ASN A 297 2.75 1.92 8.18
N ILE A 298 3.13 3.00 8.87
CA ILE A 298 2.55 3.35 10.19
C ILE A 298 1.48 4.45 10.14
N SER A 299 1.08 4.87 8.94
CA SER A 299 0.13 5.97 8.72
C SER A 299 -1.07 5.58 7.85
N GLY A 300 -1.30 4.28 7.67
CA GLY A 300 -2.40 3.73 6.90
C GLY A 300 -3.72 3.58 7.66
N ILE A 301 -4.61 2.75 7.10
CA ILE A 301 -5.89 2.32 7.64
C ILE A 301 -5.77 0.86 8.04
N ALA A 302 -6.20 0.51 9.25
CA ALA A 302 -6.30 -0.88 9.72
C ALA A 302 -7.77 -1.23 10.01
N LEU A 303 -8.10 -2.52 9.99
CA LEU A 303 -9.43 -3.02 10.33
C LEU A 303 -9.36 -4.02 11.49
N SER A 304 -10.42 -4.07 12.30
CA SER A 304 -10.72 -5.25 13.09
C SER A 304 -12.11 -5.77 12.76
N VAL A 305 -12.24 -7.07 12.62
CA VAL A 305 -13.51 -7.75 12.40
C VAL A 305 -13.80 -8.63 13.62
N LYS A 306 -15.02 -8.57 14.16
CA LYS A 306 -15.35 -9.24 15.42
C LYS A 306 -16.72 -9.90 15.46
N SER A 307 -16.76 -11.05 16.13
CA SER A 307 -17.95 -11.76 16.57
C SER A 307 -17.93 -11.89 18.11
N LYS A 308 -18.93 -12.59 18.66
CA LYS A 308 -18.97 -12.91 20.10
C LYS A 308 -17.84 -13.86 20.53
N LYS A 309 -17.32 -14.70 19.63
CA LYS A 309 -16.39 -15.79 19.98
C LYS A 309 -15.00 -15.62 19.34
N GLU A 310 -14.90 -14.87 18.25
CA GLU A 310 -13.67 -14.67 17.50
C GLU A 310 -13.50 -13.21 17.09
N SER A 311 -12.27 -12.83 16.77
CA SER A 311 -11.94 -11.60 16.06
C SER A 311 -10.76 -11.83 15.13
N ILE A 312 -10.56 -10.93 14.17
CA ILE A 312 -9.36 -10.86 13.36
C ILE A 312 -8.97 -9.41 13.12
N ILE A 313 -7.69 -9.12 13.29
CA ILE A 313 -7.11 -7.81 12.98
C ILE A 313 -6.46 -7.89 11.59
N LEU A 314 -6.82 -6.95 10.71
CA LEU A 314 -6.19 -6.70 9.41
C LEU A 314 -5.34 -5.44 9.56
N SER A 315 -4.06 -5.61 9.83
CA SER A 315 -3.18 -4.51 10.24
C SER A 315 -2.65 -3.67 9.07
N GLY A 316 -2.67 -4.22 7.85
CA GLY A 316 -1.77 -3.76 6.80
C GLY A 316 -0.33 -3.81 7.34
N ASP A 317 0.40 -2.72 7.16
CA ASP A 317 1.83 -2.65 7.51
C ASP A 317 2.13 -1.91 8.81
N ALA A 318 1.09 -1.72 9.63
CA ALA A 318 1.22 -1.07 10.92
C ALA A 318 2.24 -1.76 11.84
N HIS A 319 2.83 -1.01 12.76
CA HIS A 319 3.71 -1.63 13.75
C HIS A 319 2.93 -2.45 14.80
N TYR A 320 3.57 -3.49 15.34
CA TYR A 320 2.99 -4.31 16.42
C TYR A 320 2.53 -3.48 17.61
N GLU A 321 3.30 -2.45 17.98
CA GLU A 321 2.95 -1.56 19.08
C GLU A 321 1.63 -0.80 18.81
N GLN A 322 1.40 -0.33 17.57
CA GLN A 322 0.16 0.36 17.20
C GLN A 322 -1.03 -0.58 17.31
N VAL A 323 -0.87 -1.81 16.80
CA VAL A 323 -1.91 -2.85 16.89
C VAL A 323 -2.21 -3.18 18.34
N SER A 324 -1.18 -3.44 19.15
CA SER A 324 -1.31 -3.83 20.55
C SER A 324 -1.97 -2.74 21.40
N ARG A 325 -1.60 -1.48 21.18
CA ARG A 325 -2.04 -0.37 22.01
C ARG A 325 -3.42 0.14 21.60
N ASP A 326 -3.65 0.30 20.30
CA ASP A 326 -4.79 1.09 19.81
C ASP A 326 -5.92 0.22 19.25
N ILE A 327 -5.63 -1.02 18.82
CA ILE A 327 -6.65 -1.93 18.25
C ILE A 327 -7.04 -2.98 19.29
N LEU A 328 -6.06 -3.71 19.82
CA LEU A 328 -6.30 -4.85 20.70
C LEU A 328 -6.97 -4.43 22.02
N ALA A 329 -6.72 -3.21 22.49
CA ALA A 329 -7.41 -2.62 23.64
C ALA A 329 -8.94 -2.53 23.46
N HIS A 330 -9.43 -2.33 22.22
CA HIS A 330 -10.87 -2.28 21.91
C HIS A 330 -11.51 -3.67 21.75
N LEU A 331 -10.69 -4.73 21.77
CA LEU A 331 -11.12 -6.13 21.70
C LEU A 331 -11.05 -6.81 23.07
N ASN A 332 -11.07 -6.06 24.18
CA ASN A 332 -10.97 -6.63 25.53
C ASN A 332 -12.27 -7.28 26.03
N TYR A 333 -12.68 -8.37 25.38
CA TYR A 333 -13.77 -9.25 25.78
C TYR A 333 -13.33 -10.72 25.61
N ARG A 334 -14.08 -11.66 26.19
CA ARG A 334 -13.70 -13.08 26.15
C ARG A 334 -13.89 -13.69 24.76
N HIS A 335 -12.81 -13.87 24.01
CA HIS A 335 -12.83 -14.42 22.65
C HIS A 335 -11.46 -14.96 22.22
N ARG A 336 -11.42 -15.57 21.03
CA ARG A 336 -10.18 -15.94 20.34
C ARG A 336 -9.81 -14.87 19.31
N ASN A 337 -8.60 -14.31 19.38
CA ASN A 337 -8.13 -13.27 18.46
C ASN A 337 -7.18 -13.86 17.41
N ASN A 338 -7.45 -13.56 16.16
CA ASN A 338 -6.60 -13.85 15.02
C ASN A 338 -5.91 -12.55 14.54
N LEU A 339 -4.76 -12.69 13.90
CA LEU A 339 -3.98 -11.56 13.39
C LEU A 339 -3.55 -11.88 11.96
N VAL A 340 -3.90 -11.03 11.01
CA VAL A 340 -3.11 -10.95 9.77
C VAL A 340 -1.86 -10.16 10.12
N VAL A 341 -0.71 -10.81 9.98
CA VAL A 341 0.55 -10.34 10.54
C VAL A 341 1.00 -9.09 9.80
N PRO A 342 1.41 -8.03 10.53
CA PRO A 342 1.79 -6.80 9.86
C PRO A 342 3.01 -6.93 8.95
N HIS A 343 3.02 -6.15 7.87
CA HIS A 343 4.17 -5.98 6.98
C HIS A 343 4.71 -7.33 6.46
N HIS A 344 3.82 -8.24 6.09
CA HIS A 344 4.17 -9.57 5.56
C HIS A 344 5.05 -10.42 6.50
N GLY A 345 5.02 -10.14 7.81
CA GLY A 345 5.91 -10.77 8.79
C GLY A 345 7.33 -10.19 8.82
N GLY A 346 7.55 -9.05 8.17
CA GLY A 346 8.78 -8.28 8.20
C GLY A 346 8.93 -7.38 9.41
N LYS A 347 9.79 -6.36 9.28
CA LYS A 347 10.17 -5.45 10.38
C LYS A 347 9.08 -4.41 10.67
N ALA A 348 8.07 -4.79 11.46
CA ALA A 348 6.97 -3.92 11.86
C ALA A 348 7.18 -3.26 13.24
N GLY A 349 8.29 -2.51 13.39
CA GLY A 349 8.71 -1.90 14.65
C GLY A 349 9.16 -2.92 15.69
N THR A 350 9.33 -2.52 16.96
CA THR A 350 9.63 -3.47 18.03
C THR A 350 8.43 -4.41 18.24
N TYR A 351 8.68 -5.72 18.41
CA TYR A 351 7.61 -6.65 18.75
C TYR A 351 7.09 -6.36 20.15
N VAL A 352 5.96 -5.65 20.21
CA VAL A 352 5.21 -5.35 21.44
C VAL A 352 3.77 -5.74 21.19
N TYR A 353 3.37 -6.91 21.69
CA TYR A 353 2.02 -7.44 21.53
C TYR A 353 1.42 -7.85 22.88
N LYS A 354 0.91 -6.87 23.63
CA LYS A 354 0.35 -7.04 24.97
C LYS A 354 -1.08 -7.56 24.88
N ILE A 355 -1.25 -8.87 25.04
CA ILE A 355 -2.55 -9.54 24.97
C ILE A 355 -3.39 -9.16 26.21
N PRO A 356 -4.59 -8.57 26.05
CA PRO A 356 -5.47 -8.27 27.18
C PRO A 356 -5.92 -9.54 27.91
N PRO A 357 -6.18 -9.49 29.23
CA PRO A 357 -6.44 -10.69 30.04
C PRO A 357 -7.60 -11.58 29.58
N LEU A 358 -8.61 -11.00 28.92
CA LEU A 358 -9.78 -11.72 28.44
C LEU A 358 -9.57 -12.36 27.05
N VAL A 359 -8.50 -11.99 26.36
CA VAL A 359 -8.25 -12.39 24.97
C VAL A 359 -7.33 -13.60 24.94
N ARG A 360 -7.70 -14.61 24.15
CA ARG A 360 -6.80 -15.72 23.82
C ARG A 360 -6.39 -15.57 22.36
N VAL A 361 -5.10 -15.54 22.06
CA VAL A 361 -4.65 -15.57 20.67
C VAL A 361 -4.90 -16.94 20.04
N LYS A 362 -5.05 -16.99 18.71
CA LYS A 362 -5.34 -18.23 17.97
C LYS A 362 -4.45 -18.38 16.75
N ASN A 363 -4.69 -17.62 15.68
CA ASN A 363 -3.92 -17.72 14.44
C ASN A 363 -3.19 -16.40 14.14
N ALA A 364 -1.93 -16.51 13.70
CA ALA A 364 -1.19 -15.45 13.04
C ALA A 364 -0.99 -15.86 11.57
N ILE A 365 -1.65 -15.16 10.65
CA ILE A 365 -1.66 -15.47 9.22
C ILE A 365 -0.75 -14.48 8.51
N ILE A 366 0.22 -14.97 7.76
CA ILE A 366 1.21 -14.16 7.07
C ILE A 366 0.95 -14.26 5.57
N SER A 367 0.52 -13.16 4.98
CA SER A 367 0.46 -13.01 3.51
C SER A 367 1.86 -12.75 3.02
N VAL A 368 2.52 -13.77 2.48
CA VAL A 368 3.93 -13.70 2.05
C VAL A 368 4.17 -14.66 0.89
N GLY A 369 5.09 -14.27 0.00
CA GLY A 369 5.56 -15.06 -1.13
C GLY A 369 7.07 -14.97 -1.29
N ALA A 370 7.57 -15.42 -2.44
CA ALA A 370 8.96 -15.17 -2.81
C ALA A 370 9.24 -13.65 -2.79
N ASN A 371 10.28 -13.25 -2.08
CA ASN A 371 10.63 -11.85 -1.88
C ASN A 371 12.14 -11.68 -1.62
N ARG A 372 12.62 -10.44 -1.74
CA ARG A 372 14.02 -10.06 -1.49
C ARG A 372 14.22 -9.31 -0.17
N TYR A 373 13.15 -9.10 0.60
CA TYR A 373 13.17 -8.34 1.86
C TYR A 373 13.61 -9.19 3.06
N GLY A 374 13.76 -10.51 2.88
CA GLY A 374 13.96 -11.44 3.98
C GLY A 374 12.69 -11.69 4.79
N HIS A 375 11.52 -11.55 4.15
CA HIS A 375 10.23 -11.85 4.76
C HIS A 375 9.89 -13.35 4.65
N PRO A 376 9.19 -13.93 5.64
CA PRO A 376 8.97 -13.33 6.95
C PRO A 376 10.24 -13.38 7.79
N ASN A 377 10.41 -12.40 8.68
CA ASN A 377 11.58 -12.33 9.55
C ASN A 377 11.45 -13.33 10.71
N THR A 378 12.40 -14.25 10.82
CA THR A 378 12.41 -15.37 11.78
C THR A 378 12.26 -14.93 13.24
N SER A 379 12.80 -13.77 13.62
CA SER A 379 12.68 -13.26 14.98
C SER A 379 11.23 -12.90 15.35
N TYR A 380 10.47 -12.32 14.41
CA TYR A 380 9.06 -12.01 14.63
C TYR A 380 8.19 -13.25 14.63
N ILE A 381 8.53 -14.25 13.80
CA ILE A 381 7.87 -15.56 13.84
C ILE A 381 8.05 -16.21 15.21
N GLY A 382 9.28 -16.24 15.73
CA GLY A 382 9.56 -16.77 17.06
C GLY A 382 8.78 -16.03 18.15
N ALA A 383 8.72 -14.69 18.07
CA ALA A 383 7.98 -13.88 19.02
C ALA A 383 6.46 -14.14 18.98
N LEU A 384 5.86 -14.28 17.79
CA LEU A 384 4.45 -14.65 17.63
C LEU A 384 4.16 -16.04 18.21
N HIS A 385 5.06 -17.01 17.99
CA HIS A 385 4.92 -18.36 18.53
C HIS A 385 5.00 -18.36 20.07
N LEU A 386 5.93 -17.59 20.66
CA LEU A 386 6.05 -17.41 22.10
C LEU A 386 4.83 -16.70 22.70
N ALA A 387 4.17 -15.81 21.95
CA ALA A 387 2.92 -15.18 22.34
C ALA A 387 1.71 -16.14 22.30
N GLY A 388 1.86 -17.35 21.73
CA GLY A 388 0.85 -18.41 21.71
C GLY A 388 0.04 -18.51 20.41
N PHE A 389 0.45 -17.85 19.33
CA PHE A 389 -0.21 -17.99 18.03
C PHE A 389 0.19 -19.27 17.30
N SER A 390 -0.78 -19.92 16.65
CA SER A 390 -0.52 -20.85 15.54
C SER A 390 -0.17 -20.03 14.29
N ILE A 391 1.02 -20.25 13.72
CA ILE A 391 1.50 -19.51 12.56
C ILE A 391 1.06 -20.19 11.26
N HIS A 392 0.53 -19.41 10.33
CA HIS A 392 0.16 -19.85 8.98
C HIS A 392 0.76 -18.89 7.95
N GLN A 393 1.24 -19.41 6.82
CA GLN A 393 1.78 -18.58 5.73
C GLN A 393 1.13 -19.00 4.41
N THR A 394 0.76 -18.03 3.59
CA THR A 394 0.09 -18.30 2.31
C THR A 394 0.97 -19.07 1.34
N ASN A 395 2.26 -18.74 1.22
CA ASN A 395 3.22 -19.49 0.39
C ASN A 395 3.42 -20.96 0.81
N ILE A 396 3.29 -21.28 2.10
CA ILE A 396 3.41 -22.67 2.59
C ILE A 396 2.11 -23.42 2.31
N ALA A 397 0.96 -22.78 2.53
CA ALA A 397 -0.35 -23.36 2.22
C ALA A 397 -0.58 -23.50 0.71
N GLN A 398 0.07 -22.67 -0.10
CA GLN A 398 -0.10 -22.54 -1.56
C GLN A 398 -1.57 -22.33 -1.95
N ASN A 399 -2.32 -21.65 -1.07
CA ASN A 399 -3.74 -21.39 -1.24
C ASN A 399 -4.22 -20.29 -0.29
N ASP A 400 -5.41 -19.76 -0.57
CA ASP A 400 -6.12 -18.82 0.28
C ASP A 400 -6.39 -19.43 1.68
N ILE A 401 -6.18 -18.66 2.75
CA ILE A 401 -6.44 -19.09 4.14
C ILE A 401 -7.70 -18.41 4.64
N THR A 402 -8.73 -19.20 4.99
CA THR A 402 -10.02 -18.66 5.47
C THR A 402 -10.23 -18.92 6.97
N ILE A 403 -10.55 -17.85 7.71
CA ILE A 403 -10.88 -17.86 9.13
C ILE A 403 -12.37 -17.61 9.31
N TYR A 404 -13.08 -18.53 9.96
CA TYR A 404 -14.49 -18.36 10.34
C TYR A 404 -14.61 -17.76 11.74
N LEU A 405 -15.46 -16.73 11.88
CA LEU A 405 -15.62 -15.94 13.11
C LEU A 405 -16.89 -16.28 13.90
#